data_AF-S4R6H4-F1
#
_entry.id   AF-S4R6H4-F1
#
_cell.length_a   1.000
_cell.length_b   1.000
_cell.length_c   1.000
_cell.angle_alpha   90.00
_cell.angle_beta   90.00
_cell.angle_gamma   90.00
#
_symmetry.space_group_name_H-M   'P 1'
#
loop_
_entity.id
_entity.type
_entity.pdbx_description
1 polymer ?
#
loop_
_entity_poly.entity_id
_entity_poly.type
_entity_poly.pdbx_seq_one_letter_code
_entity_poly.pdbx_strand_id
1 'polypeptide(L)'
;LYSQMVMHSNAHPPIMLSASWTQAVPYKEQSYHRTPSESIANNYTPSVSSLRLQALARRYEPPAPHSRTARHSSPRKAPSRILVGRKPRSPSLWRSPADLELSSPVPCKTEVLRFQNAPRDVEIDAPMFPDAQHSIMMCQEQMEVERRGIPSDKDLERYYYYVVHGVYGNMLAPPESGQWERVLRLLPERLVGDHTLAKMLPDLRDESVGDYDFSLRRAIVDYILEDPAERRRLRVASVPRPFAVRTVRAPVPWRAAFQQAQASAASDLFSIHPMMLHIHWLWLHQFSELRFVRVADLHAAALPLPPLEFEELVRTHCREARETLCSSWVPACAKLFVEHQALWTPLVPHSDSGPLEQVQGFFACAATLMSQQLRQMVTESLGDLLSFLKMHQGGNDFGEAYGHLQFVTTPVLTLQLKVEEPKISFDPDFNECWQLLLRCFHVIISSSEGISRVERELFVDLRDENLVLRSVHQEEALVADVLNKAARIFNSNTVGPLKYLNIYKEYSDFLNNKAGQEISAFLQERHSLQAFDKKLEALQAVHSKVASRPVTVHLALVCLSAEELHQDLAARVRRQSERLVLFQMEENRLMNSR
;
A
#
# COMPACT_ATOMS: atom_id res chain seq x y z
N LEU A 1 -35.89 32.04 -9.41
CA LEU A 1 -35.67 32.15 -7.95
C LEU A 1 -36.73 31.42 -7.14
N TYR A 2 -38.02 31.80 -7.19
CA TYR A 2 -39.07 31.13 -6.39
C TYR A 2 -39.23 29.62 -6.70
N SER A 3 -39.23 29.24 -7.99
CA SER A 3 -39.28 27.82 -8.40
C SER A 3 -38.04 27.02 -7.95
N GLN A 4 -36.86 27.64 -7.85
CA GLN A 4 -35.65 26.96 -7.36
C GLN A 4 -35.70 26.78 -5.84
N MET A 5 -36.21 27.76 -5.08
CA MET A 5 -36.41 27.65 -3.63
C MET A 5 -37.43 26.56 -3.26
N VAL A 6 -38.53 26.46 -4.01
CA VAL A 6 -39.55 25.41 -3.78
C VAL A 6 -39.00 24.01 -4.11
N MET A 7 -38.21 23.87 -5.18
CA MET A 7 -37.56 22.59 -5.52
C MET A 7 -36.51 22.18 -4.47
N HIS A 8 -35.72 23.11 -3.95
CA HIS A 8 -34.75 22.85 -2.87
C HIS A 8 -35.46 22.47 -1.55
N SER A 9 -36.55 23.16 -1.19
CA SER A 9 -37.34 22.85 0.00
C SER A 9 -38.05 21.48 -0.07
N ASN A 10 -38.31 20.96 -1.28
CA ASN A 10 -38.88 19.62 -1.47
C ASN A 10 -37.82 18.50 -1.39
N ALA A 11 -36.56 18.81 -1.75
CA ALA A 11 -35.44 17.88 -1.63
C ALA A 11 -34.90 17.82 -0.18
N HIS A 12 -34.70 18.98 0.44
CA HIS A 12 -34.22 19.15 1.81
C HIS A 12 -35.11 20.14 2.58
N PRO A 13 -36.11 19.66 3.34
CA PRO A 13 -36.94 20.52 4.17
C PRO A 13 -36.11 21.31 5.18
N PRO A 14 -36.44 22.58 5.47
CA PRO A 14 -35.67 23.40 6.40
C PRO A 14 -35.63 22.78 7.82
N ILE A 15 -34.46 22.79 8.45
CA ILE A 15 -34.28 22.31 9.82
C ILE A 15 -34.43 23.44 10.86
N MET A 16 -34.04 24.67 10.49
CA MET A 16 -34.19 25.89 11.28
C MET A 16 -35.19 26.88 10.66
N LEU A 17 -35.74 27.78 11.48
CA LEU A 17 -36.49 28.94 11.00
C LEU A 17 -35.56 30.01 10.42
N SER A 18 -35.97 30.61 9.31
CA SER A 18 -35.22 31.72 8.66
C SER A 18 -35.36 33.05 9.41
N ALA A 19 -36.48 33.26 10.09
CA ALA A 19 -36.74 34.44 10.91
C ALA A 19 -37.43 34.03 12.23
N SER A 20 -36.78 34.35 13.36
CA SER A 20 -37.27 34.07 14.71
C SER A 20 -36.82 35.16 15.69
N TRP A 21 -37.56 35.31 16.79
CA TRP A 21 -37.21 36.25 17.87
C TRP A 21 -36.01 35.80 18.70
N THR A 22 -35.69 34.50 18.70
CA THR A 22 -34.49 33.91 19.32
C THR A 22 -33.53 33.41 18.24
N GLN A 23 -32.22 33.37 18.56
CA GLN A 23 -31.15 33.14 17.58
C GLN A 23 -31.17 31.77 16.88
N ALA A 24 -31.75 30.74 17.50
CA ALA A 24 -31.83 29.40 16.93
C ALA A 24 -33.18 28.76 17.30
N VAL A 25 -34.11 28.68 16.35
CA VAL A 25 -35.41 28.01 16.53
C VAL A 25 -35.58 26.89 15.50
N PRO A 26 -35.74 25.63 15.93
CA PRO A 26 -36.05 24.52 15.03
C PRO A 26 -37.37 24.73 14.29
N TYR A 27 -37.44 24.28 13.04
CA TYR A 27 -38.63 24.40 12.20
C TYR A 27 -39.86 23.64 12.76
N LYS A 28 -39.61 22.58 13.55
CA LYS A 28 -40.62 21.67 14.11
C LYS A 28 -41.74 22.35 14.90
N GLU A 29 -41.51 23.55 15.42
CA GLU A 29 -42.47 24.27 16.26
C GLU A 29 -43.62 24.89 15.46
N GLN A 30 -43.49 25.07 14.14
CA GLN A 30 -44.55 25.67 13.32
C GLN A 30 -45.81 24.81 13.21
N SER A 31 -45.70 23.49 13.38
CA SER A 31 -46.84 22.58 13.29
C SER A 31 -47.66 22.51 14.58
N TYR A 32 -47.23 23.18 15.65
CA TYR A 32 -47.89 23.15 16.95
C TYR A 32 -48.37 24.54 17.38
N HIS A 33 -49.60 24.64 17.87
CA HIS A 33 -50.10 25.83 18.55
C HIS A 33 -49.57 25.89 19.99
N ARG A 34 -48.30 26.27 20.16
CA ARG A 34 -47.64 26.46 21.47
C ARG A 34 -47.41 27.93 21.75
N THR A 35 -47.47 28.30 23.03
CA THR A 35 -46.99 29.60 23.49
C THR A 35 -45.45 29.68 23.35
N PRO A 36 -44.86 30.90 23.26
CA PRO A 36 -43.40 31.05 23.17
C PRO A 36 -42.64 30.29 24.27
N SER A 37 -43.14 30.31 25.51
CA SER A 37 -42.54 29.61 26.64
C SER A 37 -42.61 28.09 26.52
N GLU A 38 -43.71 27.53 26.02
CA GLU A 38 -43.85 26.08 25.76
C GLU A 38 -42.94 25.63 24.63
N SER A 39 -42.80 26.45 23.59
CA SER A 39 -41.91 26.19 22.46
C SER A 39 -40.44 26.21 22.89
N ILE A 40 -40.04 27.22 23.67
CA ILE A 40 -38.70 27.30 24.27
C ILE A 40 -38.43 26.08 25.15
N ALA A 41 -39.37 25.72 26.04
CA ALA A 41 -39.21 24.55 26.91
C ALA A 41 -39.04 23.25 26.12
N ASN A 42 -39.82 23.05 25.04
CA ASN A 42 -39.65 21.88 24.17
C ASN A 42 -38.29 21.85 23.46
N ASN A 43 -37.77 23.01 23.08
CA ASN A 43 -36.46 23.12 22.43
C ASN A 43 -35.28 22.89 23.37
N TYR A 44 -35.46 22.98 24.69
CA TYR A 44 -34.42 22.61 25.67
C TYR A 44 -34.64 21.23 26.29
N THR A 45 -35.85 20.67 26.20
CA THR A 45 -36.17 19.36 26.78
C THR A 45 -37.24 18.65 25.94
N PRO A 46 -36.86 17.79 24.97
CA PRO A 46 -37.80 17.18 24.03
C PRO A 46 -38.78 16.21 24.71
N SER A 47 -38.38 15.64 25.85
CA SER A 47 -39.23 14.79 26.70
C SER A 47 -40.40 15.54 27.34
N VAL A 48 -40.40 16.87 27.29
CA VAL A 48 -41.43 17.76 27.85
C VAL A 48 -42.36 18.32 26.76
N SER A 49 -42.20 17.87 25.51
CA SER A 49 -42.98 18.29 24.33
C SER A 49 -44.52 18.27 24.50
N SER A 50 -45.06 17.43 25.37
CA SER A 50 -46.50 17.29 25.61
C SER A 50 -47.03 18.17 26.76
N LEU A 51 -46.17 18.84 27.52
CA LEU A 51 -46.60 19.67 28.65
C LEU A 51 -47.10 21.04 28.16
N ARG A 52 -48.26 21.44 28.68
CA ARG A 52 -48.83 22.78 28.46
C ARG A 52 -48.79 23.57 29.75
N LEU A 53 -48.46 24.86 29.68
CA LEU A 53 -48.43 25.77 30.83
C LEU A 53 -49.78 25.84 31.55
N GLN A 54 -50.89 25.73 30.79
CA GLN A 54 -52.25 25.69 31.34
C GLN A 54 -52.53 24.41 32.16
N ALA A 55 -51.82 23.31 31.86
CA ALA A 55 -51.94 22.03 32.55
C ALA A 55 -50.99 21.90 33.74
N LEU A 56 -50.03 22.82 33.90
CA LEU A 56 -49.21 22.90 35.11
C LEU A 56 -50.08 23.44 36.23
N ALA A 57 -50.31 22.61 37.25
CA ALA A 57 -51.00 23.05 38.45
C ALA A 57 -50.28 24.29 39.00
N ARG A 58 -50.98 25.44 39.06
CA ARG A 58 -50.49 26.61 39.77
C ARG A 58 -50.28 26.17 41.22
N ARG A 59 -49.03 26.06 41.66
CA ARG A 59 -48.75 25.93 43.09
C ARG A 59 -49.35 27.18 43.73
N TYR A 60 -50.37 26.98 44.55
CA TYR A 60 -50.85 28.01 45.46
C TYR A 60 -49.71 28.30 46.43
N GLU A 61 -48.98 29.39 46.19
CA GLU A 61 -48.16 29.99 47.24
C GLU A 61 -49.11 30.77 48.15
N PRO A 62 -49.30 30.37 49.42
CA PRO A 62 -50.02 31.20 50.36
C PRO A 62 -49.31 32.56 50.45
N PRO A 63 -50.05 33.68 50.59
CA PRO A 63 -49.44 34.99 50.73
C PRO A 63 -48.47 34.94 51.92
N ALA A 64 -47.21 35.31 51.66
CA ALA A 64 -46.20 35.36 52.70
C ALA A 64 -46.72 36.22 53.87
N PRO A 65 -46.60 35.78 55.13
CA PRO A 65 -47.04 36.57 56.27
C PRO A 65 -46.29 37.90 56.24
N HIS A 66 -47.04 39.00 56.34
CA HIS A 66 -46.52 40.35 56.42
C HIS A 66 -45.36 40.45 57.43
N SER A 67 -44.13 40.49 56.97
CA SER A 67 -43.01 40.94 57.78
C SER A 67 -42.96 42.46 57.71
N ARG A 68 -43.30 43.09 58.84
CA ARG A 68 -43.03 44.51 59.06
C ARG A 68 -41.50 44.70 58.99
N THR A 69 -41.08 45.54 58.06
CA THR A 69 -39.93 46.44 58.15
C THR A 69 -38.62 45.88 58.75
N ALA A 70 -37.64 45.62 57.89
CA ALA A 70 -36.27 46.08 58.11
C ALA A 70 -35.53 46.14 56.76
N ARG A 71 -35.22 47.36 56.32
CA ARG A 71 -34.24 47.62 55.27
C ARG A 71 -32.90 47.11 55.77
N HIS A 72 -32.19 46.27 55.02
CA HIS A 72 -30.73 46.32 54.90
C HIS A 72 -30.25 45.57 53.65
N SER A 73 -29.25 46.18 53.04
CA SER A 73 -28.67 45.97 51.71
C SER A 73 -27.52 44.95 51.70
N SER A 74 -27.55 44.04 50.71
CA SER A 74 -26.41 43.35 50.04
C SER A 74 -25.52 42.37 50.85
N PRO A 75 -24.71 41.50 50.20
CA PRO A 75 -24.90 40.73 48.96
C PRO A 75 -24.73 39.19 49.17
N ARG A 76 -25.26 38.39 48.23
CA ARG A 76 -25.19 36.92 48.21
C ARG A 76 -23.75 36.39 48.06
N LYS A 77 -23.26 35.67 49.07
CA LYS A 77 -22.15 34.70 48.95
C LYS A 77 -22.71 33.31 48.61
N ALA A 78 -21.97 32.58 47.76
CA ALA A 78 -22.25 31.21 47.32
C ALA A 78 -22.24 30.19 48.48
N PRO A 79 -22.98 29.07 48.39
CA PRO A 79 -22.92 28.05 49.42
C PRO A 79 -21.74 27.09 49.20
N SER A 80 -20.97 26.94 50.27
CA SER A 80 -19.82 26.07 50.42
C SER A 80 -20.20 24.59 50.49
N ARG A 81 -19.30 23.76 49.98
CA ARG A 81 -19.22 22.30 50.12
C ARG A 81 -19.38 21.84 51.57
N ILE A 82 -20.23 20.84 51.80
CA ILE A 82 -20.27 20.05 53.04
C ILE A 82 -19.26 18.90 52.91
N LEU A 83 -18.22 18.96 53.73
CA LEU A 83 -17.30 17.87 54.06
C LEU A 83 -17.96 17.00 55.14
N VAL A 84 -18.11 15.70 54.89
CA VAL A 84 -18.31 14.70 55.96
C VAL A 84 -17.06 13.84 56.04
N GLY A 85 -16.32 14.02 57.13
CA GLY A 85 -15.14 13.21 57.43
C GLY A 85 -15.50 11.83 57.97
N ARG A 86 -14.70 10.84 57.64
CA ARG A 86 -14.58 9.57 58.38
C ARG A 86 -13.10 9.21 58.53
N LYS A 87 -12.71 8.93 59.77
CA LYS A 87 -11.36 8.61 60.26
C LYS A 87 -10.87 7.22 59.75
N PRO A 88 -9.54 6.97 59.76
CA PRO A 88 -8.92 5.82 59.11
C PRO A 88 -8.85 4.59 60.02
N ARG A 89 -8.87 3.39 59.41
CA ARG A 89 -8.39 2.15 60.04
C ARG A 89 -7.29 1.54 59.17
N SER A 90 -6.17 1.24 59.82
CA SER A 90 -4.93 0.63 59.32
C SER A 90 -5.01 -0.91 59.25
N PRO A 91 -4.02 -1.60 58.65
CA PRO A 91 -4.24 -2.79 57.81
C PRO A 91 -3.71 -4.11 58.42
N SER A 92 -4.28 -5.22 57.95
CA SER A 92 -3.74 -6.60 58.00
C SER A 92 -4.70 -7.47 57.14
N LEU A 93 -4.36 -8.50 56.37
CA LEU A 93 -3.20 -9.36 56.19
C LEU A 93 -3.27 -9.92 54.76
N TRP A 94 -2.10 -10.10 54.15
CA TRP A 94 -1.91 -10.82 52.90
C TRP A 94 -2.20 -12.31 53.08
N ARG A 95 -2.89 -12.93 52.11
CA ARG A 95 -2.86 -14.38 51.90
C ARG A 95 -3.01 -14.71 50.41
N SER A 96 -2.11 -15.55 49.91
CA SER A 96 -1.95 -15.98 48.51
C SER A 96 -3.12 -16.82 47.97
N PRO A 97 -3.25 -16.93 46.63
CA PRO A 97 -4.33 -17.66 45.97
C PRO A 97 -3.96 -19.13 45.75
N ALA A 98 -4.93 -20.02 45.98
CA ALA A 98 -4.90 -21.39 45.48
C ALA A 98 -6.28 -21.70 44.91
N ASP A 99 -6.24 -22.19 43.68
CA ASP A 99 -7.23 -23.03 43.00
C ASP A 99 -8.65 -22.45 42.82
N LEU A 100 -8.99 -22.12 41.57
CA LEU A 100 -10.31 -22.50 41.04
C LEU A 100 -10.31 -22.44 39.51
N GLU A 101 -10.76 -23.55 38.98
CA GLU A 101 -10.69 -24.00 37.61
C GLU A 101 -11.61 -23.25 36.64
N LEU A 102 -11.21 -23.37 35.38
CA LEU A 102 -11.90 -23.02 34.16
C LEU A 102 -13.36 -23.51 34.13
N SER A 103 -14.32 -22.64 33.81
CA SER A 103 -15.67 -23.06 33.41
C SER A 103 -16.32 -22.08 32.41
N SER A 104 -16.90 -22.68 31.39
CA SER A 104 -17.51 -22.22 30.13
C SER A 104 -18.64 -21.16 30.21
N PRO A 105 -19.10 -20.58 29.06
CA PRO A 105 -19.90 -19.35 29.04
C PRO A 105 -21.39 -19.57 29.35
N VAL A 106 -21.99 -18.62 30.07
CA VAL A 106 -23.42 -18.62 30.43
C VAL A 106 -24.25 -17.96 29.33
N PRO A 107 -25.40 -18.53 28.90
CA PRO A 107 -26.25 -17.94 27.89
C PRO A 107 -27.12 -16.81 28.46
N CYS A 108 -27.20 -15.70 27.71
CA CYS A 108 -28.04 -14.53 28.01
C CYS A 108 -29.53 -14.91 27.93
N LYS A 109 -30.25 -14.81 29.04
CA LYS A 109 -31.72 -14.81 29.07
C LYS A 109 -32.23 -13.44 29.48
N THR A 110 -33.03 -12.85 28.60
CA THR A 110 -33.72 -11.57 28.77
C THR A 110 -34.87 -11.75 29.75
N GLU A 111 -34.77 -11.18 30.96
CA GLU A 111 -35.93 -10.95 31.82
C GLU A 111 -36.25 -9.46 31.89
N VAL A 112 -37.45 -9.14 31.41
CA VAL A 112 -38.04 -7.81 31.45
C VAL A 112 -38.58 -7.56 32.86
N LEU A 113 -37.83 -6.82 33.68
CA LEU A 113 -38.31 -6.41 35.00
C LEU A 113 -39.02 -5.05 34.94
N ARG A 114 -40.31 -5.09 35.26
CA ARG A 114 -41.20 -3.95 35.47
C ARG A 114 -40.71 -3.09 36.63
N PHE A 115 -40.66 -1.78 36.41
CA PHE A 115 -40.39 -0.77 37.43
C PHE A 115 -41.47 -0.77 38.52
N GLN A 116 -41.06 -0.95 39.78
CA GLN A 116 -41.78 -0.46 40.95
C GLN A 116 -40.82 0.31 41.85
N ASN A 117 -41.30 1.46 42.32
CA ASN A 117 -40.57 2.46 43.08
C ASN A 117 -40.14 1.93 44.46
N ALA A 118 -38.82 1.88 44.71
CA ALA A 118 -38.23 1.75 46.04
C ALA A 118 -36.98 2.65 46.17
N PRO A 119 -36.59 3.09 47.38
CA PRO A 119 -35.45 3.97 47.58
C PRO A 119 -34.17 3.24 47.15
N ARG A 120 -33.32 3.89 46.34
CA ARG A 120 -32.08 3.31 45.81
C ARG A 120 -31.04 3.20 46.93
N ASP A 121 -30.96 2.05 47.58
CA ASP A 121 -29.69 1.59 48.15
C ASP A 121 -28.72 1.42 46.98
N VAL A 122 -27.62 2.18 46.97
CA VAL A 122 -26.59 2.05 45.94
C VAL A 122 -25.82 0.77 46.24
N GLU A 123 -26.25 -0.34 45.65
CA GLU A 123 -25.44 -1.55 45.57
C GLU A 123 -24.11 -1.17 44.92
N ILE A 124 -23.03 -1.28 45.68
CA ILE A 124 -21.67 -1.10 45.16
C ILE A 124 -21.39 -2.35 44.35
N ASP A 125 -21.47 -2.25 43.01
CA ASP A 125 -21.16 -3.34 42.10
C ASP A 125 -19.82 -3.99 42.47
N ALA A 126 -19.81 -5.32 42.54
CA ALA A 126 -18.60 -6.08 42.79
C ALA A 126 -17.56 -5.81 41.67
N PRO A 127 -16.25 -5.81 41.98
CA PRO A 127 -15.22 -5.65 40.97
C PRO A 127 -15.34 -6.73 39.89
N MET A 128 -15.33 -6.31 38.63
CA MET A 128 -15.52 -7.18 37.46
C MET A 128 -14.23 -7.26 36.63
N PHE A 129 -13.94 -8.42 36.04
CA PHE A 129 -12.77 -8.58 35.15
C PHE A 129 -12.88 -7.72 33.89
N PRO A 130 -11.75 -7.23 33.32
CA PRO A 130 -11.75 -6.43 32.10
C PRO A 130 -12.52 -7.03 30.92
N ASP A 131 -12.38 -8.33 30.67
CA ASP A 131 -13.04 -8.99 29.53
C ASP A 131 -14.56 -9.05 29.68
N ALA A 132 -15.04 -9.21 30.93
CA ALA A 132 -16.45 -9.15 31.24
C ALA A 132 -17.00 -7.72 31.09
N GLN A 133 -16.26 -6.71 31.56
CA GLN A 133 -16.62 -5.30 31.34
C GLN A 133 -16.68 -4.97 29.84
N HIS A 134 -15.70 -5.43 29.07
CA HIS A 134 -15.66 -5.26 27.62
C HIS A 134 -16.86 -5.92 26.95
N SER A 135 -17.19 -7.15 27.34
CA SER A 135 -18.36 -7.87 26.81
C SER A 135 -19.67 -7.13 27.10
N ILE A 136 -19.83 -6.53 28.29
CA ILE A 136 -20.99 -5.70 28.63
C ILE A 136 -21.03 -4.44 27.76
N MET A 137 -19.91 -3.73 27.62
CA MET A 137 -19.83 -2.54 26.77
C MET A 137 -20.20 -2.86 25.31
N MET A 138 -19.65 -3.95 24.76
CA MET A 138 -19.98 -4.42 23.41
C MET A 138 -21.45 -4.80 23.27
N CYS A 139 -22.04 -5.44 24.28
CA CYS A 139 -23.45 -5.79 24.30
C CYS A 139 -24.35 -4.54 24.32
N GLN A 140 -24.01 -3.54 25.14
CA GLN A 140 -24.71 -2.26 25.18
C GLN A 140 -24.62 -1.52 23.84
N GLU A 141 -23.43 -1.47 23.25
CA GLU A 141 -23.23 -0.89 21.92
C GLU A 141 -24.08 -1.59 20.86
N GLN A 142 -24.12 -2.93 20.86
CA GLN A 142 -24.94 -3.72 19.94
C GLN A 142 -26.44 -3.46 20.13
N MET A 143 -26.93 -3.41 21.38
CA MET A 143 -28.32 -3.04 21.67
C MET A 143 -28.64 -1.63 21.20
N GLU A 144 -27.70 -0.69 21.33
CA GLU A 144 -27.88 0.65 20.76
C GLU A 144 -27.90 0.59 19.23
N VAL A 145 -27.04 -0.23 18.59
CA VAL A 145 -27.01 -0.46 17.13
C VAL A 145 -28.38 -0.89 16.64
N GLU A 146 -28.95 -1.90 17.28
CA GLU A 146 -30.29 -2.40 16.99
C GLU A 146 -31.36 -1.35 17.23
N ARG A 147 -31.26 -0.56 18.31
CA ARG A 147 -32.25 0.46 18.65
C ARG A 147 -32.28 1.66 17.70
N ARG A 148 -31.11 2.22 17.31
CA ARG A 148 -31.06 3.44 16.47
C ARG A 148 -30.81 3.15 14.98
N GLY A 149 -30.41 1.94 14.62
CA GLY A 149 -30.03 1.57 13.26
C GLY A 149 -28.61 2.01 12.88
N ILE A 150 -28.21 1.58 11.68
CA ILE A 150 -26.96 1.99 11.00
C ILE A 150 -27.36 2.97 9.88
N PRO A 151 -26.72 4.15 9.78
CA PRO A 151 -27.03 5.12 8.73
C PRO A 151 -26.64 4.57 7.35
N SER A 152 -27.54 4.71 6.38
CA SER A 152 -27.21 4.48 4.97
C SER A 152 -26.43 5.64 4.37
N ASP A 153 -25.81 5.47 3.21
CA ASP A 153 -25.11 6.56 2.50
C ASP A 153 -26.01 7.79 2.27
N LYS A 154 -27.30 7.56 2.01
CA LYS A 154 -28.30 8.63 1.87
C LYS A 154 -28.60 9.34 3.18
N ASP A 155 -28.59 8.62 4.30
CA ASP A 155 -28.76 9.22 5.62
C ASP A 155 -27.55 10.08 5.97
N LEU A 156 -26.33 9.60 5.68
CA LEU A 156 -25.08 10.35 5.87
C LEU A 156 -25.08 11.64 5.05
N GLU A 157 -25.38 11.55 3.76
CA GLU A 157 -25.43 12.70 2.85
C GLU A 157 -26.41 13.77 3.37
N ARG A 158 -27.63 13.36 3.73
CA ARG A 158 -28.64 14.30 4.27
C ARG A 158 -28.26 14.85 5.62
N TYR A 159 -27.72 14.03 6.51
CA TYR A 159 -27.26 14.46 7.82
C TYR A 159 -26.19 15.56 7.66
N TYR A 160 -25.15 15.31 6.88
CA TYR A 160 -24.08 16.29 6.64
C TYR A 160 -24.58 17.53 5.91
N TYR A 161 -25.55 17.38 4.99
CA TYR A 161 -26.22 18.53 4.38
C TYR A 161 -26.80 19.47 5.44
N TYR A 162 -27.52 18.94 6.44
CA TYR A 162 -28.11 19.78 7.50
C TYR A 162 -27.07 20.36 8.46
N VAL A 163 -25.98 19.65 8.73
CA VAL A 163 -24.87 20.19 9.54
C VAL A 163 -24.22 21.38 8.83
N VAL A 164 -23.91 21.25 7.54
CA VAL A 164 -23.19 22.29 6.79
C VAL A 164 -24.11 23.46 6.40
N HIS A 165 -25.31 23.16 5.90
CA HIS A 165 -26.19 24.15 5.25
C HIS A 165 -27.49 24.43 6.03
N GLY A 166 -27.85 23.60 7.01
CA GLY A 166 -29.14 23.69 7.71
C GLY A 166 -29.17 24.66 8.89
N VAL A 167 -28.02 24.89 9.52
CA VAL A 167 -27.83 25.88 10.59
C VAL A 167 -27.02 27.04 10.01
N TYR A 168 -27.33 28.29 10.35
CA TYR A 168 -26.58 29.45 9.83
C TYR A 168 -25.59 29.99 10.88
N GLY A 169 -24.50 30.63 10.46
CA GLY A 169 -23.44 31.09 11.37
C GLY A 169 -23.91 32.11 12.41
N ASN A 170 -24.88 32.96 12.06
CA ASN A 170 -25.53 33.89 12.99
C ASN A 170 -26.39 33.22 14.07
N MET A 171 -26.67 31.92 13.94
CA MET A 171 -27.40 31.11 14.93
C MET A 171 -26.45 30.47 15.96
N LEU A 172 -25.14 30.56 15.73
CA LEU A 172 -24.12 29.97 16.58
C LEU A 172 -23.71 30.95 17.68
N ALA A 173 -23.50 30.43 18.89
CA ALA A 173 -22.86 31.19 19.94
C ALA A 173 -21.38 31.39 19.56
N PRO A 174 -20.81 32.60 19.66
CA PRO A 174 -19.40 32.80 19.36
C PRO A 174 -18.50 32.13 20.41
N PRO A 175 -17.25 31.77 20.05
CA PRO A 175 -16.25 31.32 21.01
C PRO A 175 -16.07 32.31 22.18
N GLU A 176 -15.76 31.80 23.37
CA GLU A 176 -15.57 32.64 24.54
C GLU A 176 -14.36 33.57 24.35
N SER A 177 -14.49 34.85 24.68
CA SER A 177 -13.38 35.80 24.60
C SER A 177 -12.17 35.32 25.41
N GLY A 178 -10.99 35.32 24.80
CA GLY A 178 -9.76 34.85 25.45
C GLY A 178 -9.47 33.35 25.31
N GLN A 179 -10.33 32.57 24.64
CA GLN A 179 -10.16 31.11 24.51
C GLN A 179 -8.86 30.75 23.79
N TRP A 180 -8.54 31.45 22.70
CA TRP A 180 -7.32 31.21 21.93
C TRP A 180 -6.05 31.46 22.76
N GLU A 181 -6.03 32.54 23.55
CA GLU A 181 -4.92 32.86 24.44
C GLU A 181 -4.76 31.82 25.55
N ARG A 182 -5.87 31.23 26.04
CA ARG A 182 -5.81 30.10 26.97
C ARG A 182 -5.22 28.85 26.32
N VAL A 183 -5.56 28.56 25.06
CA VAL A 183 -4.98 27.44 24.29
C VAL A 183 -3.48 27.63 24.09
N LEU A 184 -3.05 28.83 23.68
CA LEU A 184 -1.63 29.13 23.49
C LEU A 184 -0.80 28.94 24.77
N ARG A 185 -1.36 29.22 25.95
CA ARG A 185 -0.69 28.99 27.24
C ARG A 185 -0.47 27.51 27.59
N LEU A 186 -1.19 26.60 26.93
CA LEU A 186 -0.99 25.15 27.11
C LEU A 186 0.12 24.61 26.22
N LEU A 187 0.58 25.39 25.23
CA LEU A 187 1.64 24.98 24.31
C LEU A 187 3.03 25.30 24.89
N PRO A 188 4.04 24.43 24.71
CA PRO A 188 5.42 24.73 25.07
C PRO A 188 5.95 26.00 24.38
N GLU A 189 6.61 26.88 25.13
CA GLU A 189 7.13 28.16 24.63
C GLU A 189 8.05 28.00 23.42
N ARG A 190 8.85 26.93 23.38
CA ARG A 190 9.75 26.61 22.26
C ARG A 190 9.03 26.43 20.92
N LEU A 191 7.75 26.01 20.93
CA LEU A 191 6.97 25.79 19.71
C LEU A 191 6.28 27.08 19.26
N VAL A 192 5.83 27.89 20.23
CA VAL A 192 5.16 29.17 19.97
C VAL A 192 6.15 30.25 19.53
N GLY A 193 7.38 30.22 20.07
CA GLY A 193 8.44 31.18 19.76
C GLY A 193 9.24 30.88 18.49
N ASP A 194 9.07 29.70 17.88
CA ASP A 194 9.77 29.35 16.64
C ASP A 194 9.20 30.15 15.45
N HIS A 195 10.05 30.88 14.74
CA HIS A 195 9.63 31.76 13.65
C HIS A 195 9.02 31.03 12.45
N THR A 196 9.39 29.76 12.21
CA THR A 196 8.83 28.95 11.13
C THR A 196 7.46 28.41 11.52
N LEU A 197 7.31 27.92 12.76
CA LEU A 197 6.05 27.38 13.26
C LEU A 197 5.02 28.48 13.56
N ALA A 198 5.47 29.65 13.99
CA ALA A 198 4.62 30.81 14.26
C ALA A 198 3.79 31.22 13.04
N LYS A 199 4.28 30.96 11.82
CA LYS A 199 3.54 31.22 10.58
C LYS A 199 2.30 30.33 10.42
N MET A 200 2.24 29.18 11.08
CA MET A 200 1.10 28.26 11.04
C MET A 200 0.03 28.60 12.08
N LEU A 201 0.33 29.46 13.07
CA LEU A 201 -0.61 29.81 14.13
C LEU A 201 -1.91 30.47 13.63
N PRO A 202 -1.91 31.36 12.63
CA PRO A 202 -3.15 31.89 12.07
C PRO A 202 -4.04 30.79 11.46
N ASP A 203 -3.45 29.89 10.67
CA ASP A 203 -4.17 28.78 10.03
C ASP A 203 -4.78 27.83 11.08
N LEU A 204 -4.01 27.49 12.13
CA LEU A 204 -4.49 26.68 13.25
C LEU A 204 -5.60 27.37 14.06
N ARG A 205 -5.56 28.69 14.15
CA ARG A 205 -6.62 29.48 14.80
C ARG A 205 -7.91 29.40 13.99
N ASP A 206 -7.80 29.58 12.67
CA ASP A 206 -8.95 29.53 11.77
C ASP A 206 -9.54 28.11 11.72
N GLU A 207 -8.70 27.08 11.72
CA GLU A 207 -9.11 25.67 11.88
C GLU A 207 -9.84 25.46 13.21
N SER A 208 -9.29 25.96 14.32
CA SER A 208 -9.93 25.84 15.64
C SER A 208 -11.31 26.52 15.71
N VAL A 209 -11.48 27.67 15.04
CA VAL A 209 -12.78 28.35 14.93
C VAL A 209 -13.73 27.55 14.04
N GLY A 210 -13.24 27.04 12.91
CA GLY A 210 -14.01 26.18 12.01
C GLY A 210 -14.52 24.91 12.71
N ASP A 211 -13.68 24.26 13.49
CA ASP A 211 -14.03 23.07 14.28
C ASP A 211 -15.07 23.36 15.36
N TYR A 212 -14.95 24.51 16.03
CA TYR A 212 -15.94 24.97 17.00
C TYR A 212 -17.30 25.17 16.33
N ASP A 213 -17.33 25.90 15.21
CA ASP A 213 -18.55 26.16 14.44
C ASP A 213 -19.19 24.86 13.94
N PHE A 214 -18.39 23.97 13.35
CA PHE A 214 -18.86 22.67 12.87
C PHE A 214 -19.42 21.81 14.00
N SER A 215 -18.70 21.73 15.12
CA SER A 215 -19.13 20.97 16.30
C SER A 215 -20.44 21.49 16.87
N LEU A 216 -20.64 22.81 16.90
CA LEU A 216 -21.88 23.41 17.39
C LEU A 216 -23.05 23.18 16.43
N ARG A 217 -22.85 23.34 15.12
CA ARG A 217 -23.85 22.99 14.09
C ARG A 217 -24.26 21.53 14.22
N ARG A 218 -23.28 20.64 14.34
CA ARG A 218 -23.49 19.21 14.54
C ARG A 218 -24.31 18.94 15.80
N ALA A 219 -23.94 19.52 16.94
CA ALA A 219 -24.66 19.34 18.19
C ALA A 219 -26.13 19.80 18.08
N ILE A 220 -26.40 20.92 17.41
CA ILE A 220 -27.77 21.40 17.16
C ILE A 220 -28.55 20.40 16.30
N VAL A 221 -27.95 19.91 15.21
CA VAL A 221 -28.58 18.94 14.31
C VAL A 221 -28.84 17.61 15.03
N ASP A 222 -27.84 17.07 15.73
CA ASP A 222 -27.94 15.83 16.52
C ASP A 222 -29.09 15.94 17.53
N TYR A 223 -29.17 17.07 18.23
CA TYR A 223 -30.23 17.34 19.21
C TYR A 223 -31.62 17.42 18.57
N ILE A 224 -31.77 18.07 17.41
CA ILE A 224 -33.05 18.12 16.68
C ILE A 224 -33.45 16.71 16.21
N LEU A 225 -32.49 15.91 15.75
CA LEU A 225 -32.72 14.55 15.25
C LEU A 225 -32.92 13.51 16.36
N GLU A 226 -32.78 13.87 17.64
CA GLU A 226 -33.29 13.05 18.74
C GLU A 226 -34.81 12.86 18.64
N ASP A 227 -35.53 13.83 18.07
CA ASP A 227 -36.97 13.75 17.82
C ASP A 227 -37.27 12.81 16.62
N PRO A 228 -37.94 11.66 16.84
CA PRO A 228 -38.28 10.73 15.76
C PRO A 228 -39.20 11.33 14.69
N ALA A 229 -39.98 12.38 15.01
CA ALA A 229 -40.82 13.06 14.03
C ALA A 229 -39.97 13.89 13.07
N GLU A 230 -38.93 14.57 13.56
CA GLU A 230 -38.00 15.34 12.74
C GLU A 230 -37.14 14.45 11.86
N ARG A 231 -36.68 13.30 12.37
CA ARG A 231 -36.01 12.29 11.54
C ARG A 231 -36.85 11.84 10.34
N ARG A 232 -38.14 11.58 10.57
CA ARG A 232 -39.09 11.24 9.49
C ARG A 232 -39.31 12.39 8.51
N ARG A 233 -39.46 13.63 9.00
CA ARG A 233 -39.68 14.83 8.18
C ARG A 233 -38.48 15.14 7.29
N LEU A 234 -37.28 15.12 7.88
CA LEU A 234 -36.01 15.42 7.22
C LEU A 234 -35.48 14.24 6.40
N ARG A 235 -36.16 13.08 6.49
CA ARG A 235 -35.82 11.83 5.79
C ARG A 235 -34.41 11.34 6.13
N VAL A 236 -34.08 11.39 7.41
CA VAL A 236 -32.85 10.86 8.02
C VAL A 236 -33.26 9.75 8.98
N ALA A 237 -33.14 8.49 8.56
CA ALA A 237 -33.60 7.35 9.36
C ALA A 237 -32.70 7.11 10.58
N SER A 238 -31.39 7.15 10.36
CA SER A 238 -30.35 6.96 11.37
C SER A 238 -29.26 8.03 11.23
N VAL A 239 -28.62 8.38 12.36
CA VAL A 239 -27.56 9.39 12.42
C VAL A 239 -26.20 8.73 12.64
N PRO A 240 -25.09 9.36 12.21
CA PRO A 240 -23.74 8.88 12.52
C PRO A 240 -23.52 8.83 14.02
N ARG A 241 -22.82 7.79 14.48
CA ARG A 241 -22.49 7.63 15.91
C ARG A 241 -21.06 8.07 16.18
N PRO A 242 -20.81 8.73 17.31
CA PRO A 242 -19.43 8.91 17.76
C PRO A 242 -18.80 7.53 18.04
N PHE A 243 -17.49 7.46 17.89
CA PHE A 243 -16.73 6.27 18.28
C PHE A 243 -16.95 5.98 19.77
N ALA A 244 -17.35 4.76 20.12
CA ALA A 244 -17.63 4.36 21.49
C ALA A 244 -16.33 4.27 22.30
N VAL A 245 -16.18 5.13 23.31
CA VAL A 245 -15.03 5.11 24.20
C VAL A 245 -15.27 4.07 25.29
N ARG A 246 -14.58 2.93 25.21
CA ARG A 246 -14.67 1.85 26.20
C ARG A 246 -13.73 2.13 27.36
N THR A 247 -14.28 2.29 28.56
CA THR A 247 -13.49 2.55 29.77
C THR A 247 -13.53 1.33 30.68
N VAL A 248 -12.41 0.61 30.76
CA VAL A 248 -12.24 -0.50 31.71
C VAL A 248 -11.85 0.06 33.08
N ARG A 249 -12.58 -0.36 34.12
CA ARG A 249 -12.32 -0.02 35.53
C ARG A 249 -11.51 -1.11 36.21
N ALA A 250 -10.79 -0.74 37.28
CA ALA A 250 -10.00 -1.67 38.07
C ALA A 250 -10.85 -2.78 38.75
N PRO A 251 -10.27 -3.97 39.02
CA PRO A 251 -8.86 -4.34 38.86
C PRO A 251 -8.46 -4.71 37.43
N VAL A 252 -7.26 -4.26 37.01
CA VAL A 252 -6.67 -4.55 35.70
C VAL A 252 -5.44 -5.46 35.89
N PRO A 253 -5.61 -6.79 35.89
CA PRO A 253 -4.56 -7.73 36.32
C PRO A 253 -3.32 -7.70 35.42
N TRP A 254 -3.47 -7.36 34.14
CA TRP A 254 -2.37 -7.26 33.17
C TRP A 254 -1.59 -5.95 33.24
N ARG A 255 -1.98 -4.98 34.10
CA ARG A 255 -1.35 -3.66 34.13
C ARG A 255 0.17 -3.73 34.33
N ALA A 256 0.63 -4.57 35.26
CA ALA A 256 2.05 -4.72 35.54
C ALA A 256 2.81 -5.30 34.32
N ALA A 257 2.27 -6.35 33.70
CA ALA A 257 2.84 -6.95 32.50
C ALA A 257 2.87 -5.94 31.33
N PHE A 258 1.80 -5.18 31.12
CA PHE A 258 1.75 -4.11 30.12
C PHE A 258 2.81 -3.04 30.37
N GLN A 259 2.91 -2.54 31.61
CA GLN A 259 3.90 -1.51 31.96
C GLN A 259 5.34 -2.02 31.78
N GLN A 260 5.61 -3.28 32.10
CA GLN A 260 6.90 -3.92 31.86
C GLN A 260 7.21 -4.03 30.36
N ALA A 261 6.25 -4.52 29.56
CA ALA A 261 6.41 -4.62 28.12
C ALA A 261 6.57 -3.25 27.46
N GLN A 262 5.82 -2.24 27.92
CA GLN A 262 5.94 -0.86 27.46
C GLN A 262 7.31 -0.28 27.79
N ALA A 263 7.81 -0.50 29.02
CA ALA A 263 9.13 -0.02 29.43
C ALA A 263 10.25 -0.67 28.60
N SER A 264 10.20 -1.99 28.38
CA SER A 264 11.15 -2.70 27.52
C SER A 264 11.07 -2.24 26.06
N ALA A 265 9.87 -2.10 25.50
CA ALA A 265 9.71 -1.58 24.14
C ALA A 265 10.28 -0.15 23.99
N ALA A 266 10.10 0.70 25.02
CA ALA A 266 10.62 2.06 25.02
C ALA A 266 12.15 2.11 25.16
N SER A 267 12.78 1.16 25.86
CA SER A 267 14.24 1.11 26.03
C SER A 267 14.96 0.38 24.89
N ASP A 268 14.34 -0.63 24.29
CA ASP A 268 15.08 -1.64 23.50
C ASP A 268 14.80 -1.54 21.98
N LEU A 269 13.67 -0.96 21.56
CA LEU A 269 13.25 -0.99 20.14
C LEU A 269 13.93 0.06 19.26
N PHE A 270 14.27 1.22 19.83
CA PHE A 270 14.90 2.38 19.16
C PHE A 270 14.22 2.89 17.86
N SER A 271 13.04 2.40 17.49
CA SER A 271 12.37 2.71 16.21
C SER A 271 12.03 4.19 16.02
N ILE A 272 11.78 4.91 17.12
CA ILE A 272 11.48 6.34 17.14
C ILE A 272 12.71 7.20 17.47
N HIS A 273 13.90 6.59 17.55
CA HIS A 273 15.13 7.31 17.86
C HIS A 273 15.48 8.27 16.71
N PRO A 274 15.88 9.54 16.97
CA PRO A 274 16.14 10.51 15.89
C PRO A 274 17.19 10.07 14.88
N MET A 275 18.15 9.23 15.29
CA MET A 275 19.13 8.63 14.37
C MET A 275 18.46 7.79 13.26
N MET A 276 17.40 7.02 13.57
CA MET A 276 16.68 6.24 12.57
C MET A 276 16.00 7.15 11.54
N LEU A 277 15.48 8.30 12.00
CA LEU A 277 14.92 9.31 11.11
C LEU A 277 16.00 9.89 10.16
N HIS A 278 17.19 10.20 10.66
CA HIS A 278 18.29 10.70 9.81
C HIS A 278 18.72 9.68 8.75
N ILE A 279 18.86 8.40 9.11
CA ILE A 279 19.17 7.32 8.15
C ILE A 279 18.05 7.16 7.12
N HIS A 280 16.80 7.18 7.57
CA HIS A 280 15.66 7.06 6.68
C HIS A 280 15.55 8.23 5.71
N TRP A 281 15.75 9.46 6.21
CA TRP A 281 15.73 10.67 5.41
C TRP A 281 16.83 10.68 4.35
N LEU A 282 18.06 10.28 4.72
CA LEU A 282 19.17 10.11 3.77
C LEU A 282 18.79 9.18 2.62
N TRP A 283 18.21 8.02 2.93
CA TRP A 283 17.75 7.08 1.91
C TRP A 283 16.71 7.69 0.99
N LEU A 284 15.64 8.26 1.56
CA LEU A 284 14.53 8.83 0.80
C LEU A 284 14.97 9.92 -0.18
N HIS A 285 15.95 10.74 0.21
CA HIS A 285 16.37 11.89 -0.58
C HIS A 285 17.53 11.63 -1.54
N GLN A 286 18.35 10.60 -1.30
CA GLN A 286 19.57 10.37 -2.09
C GLN A 286 19.65 8.99 -2.75
N PHE A 287 18.97 7.97 -2.22
CA PHE A 287 19.16 6.57 -2.64
C PHE A 287 17.86 5.83 -2.98
N SER A 288 16.70 6.42 -2.75
CA SER A 288 15.37 5.82 -2.98
C SER A 288 15.11 5.41 -4.43
N GLU A 289 15.70 6.12 -5.39
CA GLU A 289 15.59 5.84 -6.83
C GLU A 289 16.68 4.88 -7.34
N LEU A 290 17.63 4.47 -6.49
CA LEU A 290 18.67 3.53 -6.89
C LEU A 290 18.03 2.16 -7.17
N ARG A 291 18.41 1.53 -8.28
CA ARG A 291 17.92 0.20 -8.70
C ARG A 291 19.08 -0.67 -9.16
N PHE A 292 18.97 -1.98 -8.93
CA PHE A 292 19.87 -2.97 -9.51
C PHE A 292 19.59 -3.17 -11.01
N VAL A 293 18.40 -2.83 -11.48
CA VAL A 293 18.03 -2.82 -12.90
C VAL A 293 17.37 -1.49 -13.26
N ARG A 294 17.98 -0.75 -14.17
CA ARG A 294 17.44 0.53 -14.64
C ARG A 294 16.66 0.31 -15.94
N VAL A 295 15.33 0.38 -15.84
CA VAL A 295 14.42 0.11 -16.97
C VAL A 295 14.62 1.10 -18.13
N ALA A 296 14.95 2.36 -17.83
CA ALA A 296 15.24 3.37 -18.85
C ALA A 296 16.43 2.95 -19.74
N ASP A 297 17.52 2.47 -19.12
CA ASP A 297 18.71 2.01 -19.82
C ASP A 297 18.44 0.76 -20.66
N LEU A 298 17.57 -0.15 -20.17
CA LEU A 298 17.13 -1.31 -20.95
C LEU A 298 16.37 -0.90 -22.22
N HIS A 299 15.52 0.12 -22.15
CA HIS A 299 14.80 0.63 -23.33
C HIS A 299 15.70 1.44 -24.27
N ALA A 300 16.73 2.11 -23.73
CA ALA A 300 17.70 2.87 -24.51
C ALA A 300 18.79 1.98 -25.15
N ALA A 301 18.94 0.73 -24.70
CA ALA A 301 19.87 -0.24 -25.26
C ALA A 301 19.53 -0.56 -26.72
N ALA A 302 20.55 -0.97 -27.49
CA ALA A 302 20.41 -1.40 -28.88
C ALA A 302 19.77 -2.80 -28.98
N LEU A 303 18.52 -2.92 -28.55
CA LEU A 303 17.74 -4.15 -28.61
C LEU A 303 17.36 -4.50 -30.07
N PRO A 304 17.25 -5.81 -30.41
CA PRO A 304 17.44 -6.98 -29.55
C PRO A 304 18.91 -7.38 -29.37
N LEU A 305 19.24 -7.95 -28.21
CA LEU A 305 20.59 -8.39 -27.85
C LEU A 305 20.71 -9.92 -27.80
N PRO A 306 21.88 -10.50 -28.08
CA PRO A 306 22.15 -11.90 -27.72
C PRO A 306 21.90 -12.13 -26.22
N PRO A 307 21.36 -13.28 -25.80
CA PRO A 307 21.01 -13.51 -24.39
C PRO A 307 22.18 -13.35 -23.40
N LEU A 308 23.40 -13.65 -23.81
CA LEU A 308 24.61 -13.44 -23.00
C LEU A 308 24.94 -11.95 -22.83
N GLU A 309 24.77 -11.14 -23.86
CA GLU A 309 24.99 -9.70 -23.80
C GLU A 309 23.92 -9.00 -22.95
N PHE A 310 22.66 -9.46 -23.05
CA PHE A 310 21.60 -9.00 -22.17
C PHE A 310 21.88 -9.30 -20.70
N GLU A 311 22.38 -10.50 -20.39
CA GLU A 311 22.83 -10.86 -19.03
C GLU A 311 23.95 -9.94 -18.54
N GLU A 312 24.94 -9.63 -19.39
CA GLU A 312 26.06 -8.76 -19.02
C GLU A 312 25.62 -7.30 -18.80
N LEU A 313 24.62 -6.81 -19.55
CA LEU A 313 24.01 -5.51 -19.33
C LEU A 313 23.38 -5.43 -17.93
N VAL A 314 22.56 -6.42 -17.56
CA VAL A 314 21.95 -6.50 -16.22
C VAL A 314 23.02 -6.62 -15.13
N ARG A 315 24.05 -7.44 -15.35
CA ARG A 315 25.18 -7.58 -14.43
C ARG A 315 25.92 -6.27 -14.22
N THR A 316 26.08 -5.48 -15.28
CA THR A 316 26.71 -4.16 -15.22
C THR A 316 25.90 -3.19 -14.37
N HIS A 317 24.59 -3.10 -14.59
CA HIS A 317 23.70 -2.30 -13.74
C HIS A 317 23.83 -2.70 -12.26
N CYS A 318 23.84 -4.01 -11.99
CA CYS A 318 23.91 -4.53 -10.63
C CYS A 318 25.24 -4.21 -9.94
N ARG A 319 26.36 -4.29 -10.69
CA ARG A 319 27.71 -3.96 -10.22
C ARG A 319 27.83 -2.48 -9.84
N GLU A 320 27.35 -1.58 -10.69
CA GLU A 320 27.37 -0.13 -10.44
C GLU A 320 26.47 0.26 -9.24
N ALA A 321 25.30 -0.36 -9.13
CA ALA A 321 24.40 -0.16 -8.00
C ALA A 321 25.05 -0.64 -6.70
N ARG A 322 25.67 -1.83 -6.71
CA ARG A 322 26.44 -2.36 -5.56
C ARG A 322 27.59 -1.44 -5.18
N GLU A 323 28.35 -0.95 -6.15
CA GLU A 323 29.44 -0.01 -5.91
C GLU A 323 28.92 1.27 -5.25
N THR A 324 27.80 1.81 -5.70
CA THR A 324 27.14 2.97 -5.08
C THR A 324 26.74 2.68 -3.64
N LEU A 325 26.17 1.50 -3.35
CA LEU A 325 25.80 1.11 -1.99
C LEU A 325 27.02 1.03 -1.06
N CYS A 326 28.10 0.38 -1.51
CA CYS A 326 29.31 0.19 -0.72
C CYS A 326 30.16 1.45 -0.57
N SER A 327 30.30 2.25 -1.63
CA SER A 327 31.20 3.41 -1.66
C SER A 327 30.54 4.71 -1.19
N SER A 328 29.21 4.80 -1.27
CA SER A 328 28.49 6.04 -1.01
C SER A 328 27.42 5.90 0.07
N TRP A 329 26.52 4.92 -0.03
CA TRP A 329 25.40 4.82 0.92
C TRP A 329 25.84 4.41 2.33
N VAL A 330 26.55 3.29 2.49
CA VAL A 330 27.00 2.83 3.81
C VAL A 330 27.95 3.85 4.47
N PRO A 331 28.94 4.44 3.76
CA PRO A 331 29.77 5.52 4.32
C PRO A 331 28.98 6.78 4.68
N ALA A 332 27.96 7.17 3.89
CA ALA A 332 27.09 8.29 4.24
C ALA A 332 26.29 8.02 5.51
N CYS A 333 25.78 6.79 5.71
CA CYS A 333 25.17 6.39 6.97
C CYS A 333 26.18 6.50 8.13
N ALA A 334 27.41 5.99 7.97
CA ALA A 334 28.45 6.09 8.99
C ALA A 334 28.76 7.55 9.35
N LYS A 335 28.84 8.44 8.36
CA LYS A 335 29.03 9.88 8.57
C LYS A 335 27.95 10.47 9.47
N LEU A 336 26.69 10.07 9.31
CA LEU A 336 25.60 10.56 10.16
C LEU A 336 25.78 10.16 11.64
N PHE A 337 26.28 8.95 11.91
CA PHE A 337 26.58 8.53 13.29
C PHE A 337 27.72 9.35 13.92
N VAL A 338 28.70 9.79 13.12
CA VAL A 338 29.76 10.68 13.57
C VAL A 338 29.24 12.10 13.80
N GLU A 339 28.44 12.64 12.87
CA GLU A 339 27.84 13.98 12.98
C GLU A 339 26.88 14.11 14.18
N HIS A 340 26.12 13.06 14.46
CA HIS A 340 25.14 13.02 15.54
C HIS A 340 25.59 12.17 16.75
N GLN A 341 26.88 12.17 17.05
CA GLN A 341 27.48 11.35 18.11
C GLN A 341 26.80 11.52 19.47
N ALA A 342 26.38 12.74 19.80
CA ALA A 342 25.71 13.07 21.06
C ALA A 342 24.38 12.32 21.28
N LEU A 343 23.73 11.84 20.21
CA LEU A 343 22.46 11.13 20.31
C LEU A 343 22.63 9.69 20.83
N TRP A 344 23.77 9.05 20.60
CA TRP A 344 23.96 7.63 20.91
C TRP A 344 25.12 7.35 21.87
N THR A 345 26.05 8.29 22.07
CA THR A 345 27.12 8.17 23.08
C THR A 345 26.58 7.85 24.49
N PRO A 346 25.44 8.41 24.95
CA PRO A 346 24.88 8.06 26.26
C PRO A 346 24.48 6.58 26.41
N LEU A 347 24.29 5.86 25.31
CA LEU A 347 23.99 4.42 25.30
C LEU A 347 25.25 3.56 25.48
N VAL A 348 26.44 4.16 25.38
CA VAL A 348 27.72 3.48 25.56
C VAL A 348 28.06 3.44 27.06
N PRO A 349 28.33 2.26 27.63
CA PRO A 349 28.73 2.16 29.03
C PRO A 349 29.98 2.98 29.34
N HIS A 350 30.02 3.60 30.51
CA HIS A 350 31.14 4.46 30.92
C HIS A 350 32.36 3.68 31.44
N SER A 351 32.21 2.37 31.63
CA SER A 351 33.27 1.45 32.06
C SER A 351 33.41 0.33 31.04
N ASP A 352 34.64 -0.10 30.77
CA ASP A 352 34.97 -1.16 29.80
C ASP A 352 34.31 -2.53 30.11
N SER A 353 33.83 -2.74 31.35
CA SER A 353 33.11 -3.93 31.79
C SER A 353 31.57 -3.78 31.83
N GLY A 354 31.04 -2.68 31.29
CA GLY A 354 29.60 -2.40 31.32
C GLY A 354 28.80 -3.18 30.27
N PRO A 355 27.47 -3.34 30.45
CA PRO A 355 26.62 -4.09 29.53
C PRO A 355 26.44 -3.36 28.20
N LEU A 356 26.81 -4.01 27.09
CA LEU A 356 26.71 -3.46 25.73
C LEU A 356 25.34 -3.64 25.06
N GLU A 357 24.37 -4.23 25.77
CA GLU A 357 23.07 -4.62 25.20
C GLU A 357 22.32 -3.44 24.57
N GLN A 358 22.33 -2.27 25.20
CA GLN A 358 21.64 -1.08 24.66
C GLN A 358 22.27 -0.56 23.37
N VAL A 359 23.60 -0.41 23.32
CA VAL A 359 24.29 0.05 22.11
C VAL A 359 24.19 -0.98 20.99
N GLN A 360 24.25 -2.28 21.32
CA GLN A 360 24.03 -3.36 20.36
C GLN A 360 22.60 -3.36 19.81
N GLY A 361 21.59 -3.18 20.67
CA GLY A 361 20.19 -3.05 20.26
C GLY A 361 19.95 -1.84 19.36
N PHE A 362 20.58 -0.71 19.68
CA PHE A 362 20.53 0.50 18.87
C PHE A 362 21.10 0.30 17.46
N PHE A 363 22.30 -0.27 17.34
CA PHE A 363 22.89 -0.57 16.04
C PHE A 363 22.17 -1.72 15.31
N ALA A 364 21.58 -2.67 16.03
CA ALA A 364 20.70 -3.68 15.43
C ALA A 364 19.42 -3.06 14.83
N CYS A 365 18.86 -2.03 15.47
CA CYS A 365 17.75 -1.26 14.91
C CYS A 365 18.16 -0.52 13.63
N ALA A 366 19.32 0.16 13.64
CA ALA A 366 19.87 0.80 12.45
C ALA A 366 20.09 -0.21 11.31
N ALA A 367 20.73 -1.34 11.60
CA ALA A 367 20.95 -2.40 10.63
C ALA A 367 19.63 -2.97 10.10
N THR A 368 18.60 -3.10 10.95
CA THR A 368 17.27 -3.55 10.53
C THR A 368 16.62 -2.57 9.56
N LEU A 369 16.69 -1.26 9.84
CA LEU A 369 16.20 -0.21 8.95
C LEU A 369 16.94 -0.22 7.61
N MET A 370 18.27 -0.26 7.63
CA MET A 370 19.09 -0.33 6.42
C MET A 370 18.82 -1.61 5.62
N SER A 371 18.63 -2.74 6.30
CA SER A 371 18.21 -3.99 5.67
C SER A 371 16.84 -3.89 5.01
N GLN A 372 15.87 -3.21 5.62
CA GLN A 372 14.56 -2.99 5.00
C GLN A 372 14.67 -2.16 3.72
N GLN A 373 15.48 -1.11 3.73
CA GLN A 373 15.77 -0.26 2.57
C GLN A 373 16.40 -1.06 1.42
N LEU A 374 17.43 -1.85 1.73
CA LEU A 374 18.08 -2.73 0.76
C LEU A 374 17.12 -3.78 0.18
N ARG A 375 16.31 -4.42 1.05
CA ARG A 375 15.30 -5.40 0.63
C ARG A 375 14.23 -4.78 -0.28
N GLN A 376 13.83 -3.54 -0.01
CA GLN A 376 12.89 -2.80 -0.85
C GLN A 376 13.49 -2.57 -2.24
N MET A 377 14.74 -2.06 -2.32
CA MET A 377 15.45 -1.86 -3.59
C MET A 377 15.56 -3.15 -4.43
N VAL A 378 15.87 -4.29 -3.79
CA VAL A 378 15.90 -5.61 -4.48
C VAL A 378 14.53 -6.00 -5.00
N THR A 379 13.50 -5.87 -4.16
CA THR A 379 12.11 -6.21 -4.52
C THR A 379 11.62 -5.38 -5.70
N GLU A 380 11.87 -4.07 -5.67
CA GLU A 380 11.53 -3.15 -6.75
C GLU A 380 12.30 -3.50 -8.03
N SER A 381 13.61 -3.77 -7.94
CA SER A 381 14.42 -4.15 -9.11
C SER A 381 13.97 -5.46 -9.77
N LEU A 382 13.57 -6.47 -8.99
CA LEU A 382 12.98 -7.71 -9.50
C LEU A 382 11.63 -7.44 -10.19
N GLY A 383 10.81 -6.59 -9.58
CA GLY A 383 9.53 -6.14 -10.13
C GLY A 383 9.69 -5.36 -11.44
N ASP A 384 10.72 -4.53 -11.53
CA ASP A 384 11.05 -3.71 -12.69
C ASP A 384 11.48 -4.58 -13.88
N LEU A 385 12.40 -5.54 -13.68
CA LEU A 385 12.81 -6.49 -14.72
C LEU A 385 11.62 -7.34 -15.20
N LEU A 386 10.79 -7.83 -14.27
CA LEU A 386 9.57 -8.55 -14.65
C LEU A 386 8.60 -7.67 -15.45
N SER A 387 8.44 -6.39 -15.06
CA SER A 387 7.55 -5.46 -15.74
C SER A 387 8.03 -5.12 -17.15
N PHE A 388 9.34 -5.03 -17.35
CA PHE A 388 9.95 -4.96 -18.68
C PHE A 388 9.58 -6.18 -19.53
N LEU A 389 9.70 -7.41 -19.00
CA LEU A 389 9.30 -8.62 -19.74
C LEU A 389 7.79 -8.71 -20.00
N LYS A 390 6.94 -8.16 -19.12
CA LYS A 390 5.47 -8.19 -19.28
C LYS A 390 4.98 -7.50 -20.54
N MET A 391 5.77 -6.64 -21.17
CA MET A 391 5.46 -6.07 -22.49
C MET A 391 5.23 -7.16 -23.56
N HIS A 392 5.76 -8.37 -23.34
CA HIS A 392 5.64 -9.52 -24.24
C HIS A 392 4.68 -10.61 -23.72
N GLN A 393 3.84 -10.32 -22.73
CA GLN A 393 2.93 -11.31 -22.14
C GLN A 393 1.88 -11.88 -23.11
N GLY A 394 1.65 -11.20 -24.25
CA GLY A 394 0.74 -11.67 -25.30
C GLY A 394 1.24 -12.90 -26.06
N GLY A 395 2.50 -13.30 -25.83
CA GLY A 395 3.15 -14.39 -26.55
C GLY A 395 3.43 -14.04 -28.02
N ASN A 396 3.88 -15.04 -28.77
CA ASN A 396 4.22 -14.88 -30.18
C ASN A 396 3.65 -15.95 -31.10
N ASP A 397 2.51 -16.52 -30.72
CA ASP A 397 1.75 -17.39 -31.62
C ASP A 397 1.09 -16.55 -32.72
N PHE A 398 1.61 -16.67 -33.96
CA PHE A 398 1.07 -15.98 -35.13
C PHE A 398 -0.05 -16.74 -35.87
N GLY A 399 -0.48 -17.90 -35.40
CA GLY A 399 -1.51 -18.71 -36.06
C GLY A 399 -1.00 -19.47 -37.28
N GLU A 400 -1.67 -19.32 -38.43
CA GLU A 400 -1.38 -20.08 -39.65
C GLU A 400 -0.25 -19.48 -40.49
N ALA A 401 -0.19 -18.14 -40.60
CA ALA A 401 0.75 -17.44 -41.44
C ALA A 401 1.41 -16.28 -40.69
N TYR A 402 2.72 -16.16 -40.84
CA TYR A 402 3.48 -15.08 -40.22
C TYR A 402 3.23 -13.75 -40.94
N GLY A 403 2.78 -12.74 -40.19
CA GLY A 403 2.63 -11.37 -40.67
C GLY A 403 3.74 -10.46 -40.16
N HIS A 404 4.44 -9.75 -41.07
CA HIS A 404 5.58 -8.88 -40.71
C HIS A 404 5.22 -7.74 -39.73
N LEU A 405 3.95 -7.33 -39.66
CA LEU A 405 3.48 -6.25 -38.79
C LEU A 405 2.71 -6.76 -37.55
N GLN A 406 2.75 -8.06 -37.28
CA GLN A 406 1.98 -8.67 -36.19
C GLN A 406 2.60 -8.41 -34.81
N PHE A 407 3.93 -8.27 -34.75
CA PHE A 407 4.67 -8.00 -33.51
C PHE A 407 5.43 -6.69 -33.65
N VAL A 408 4.79 -5.60 -33.20
CA VAL A 408 5.35 -4.23 -33.28
C VAL A 408 6.21 -3.84 -32.08
N THR A 409 6.19 -4.63 -31.00
CA THR A 409 7.01 -4.40 -29.81
C THR A 409 8.47 -4.72 -30.10
N THR A 410 9.39 -3.85 -29.67
CA THR A 410 10.84 -4.08 -29.78
C THR A 410 11.23 -5.39 -29.09
N PRO A 411 11.81 -6.37 -29.79
CA PRO A 411 12.24 -7.63 -29.18
C PRO A 411 13.40 -7.42 -28.21
N VAL A 412 13.55 -8.34 -27.25
CA VAL A 412 14.61 -8.26 -26.23
C VAL A 412 15.81 -9.12 -26.61
N LEU A 413 15.54 -10.36 -27.06
CA LEU A 413 16.56 -11.39 -27.27
C LEU A 413 16.71 -11.75 -28.74
N THR A 414 17.95 -11.90 -29.21
CA THR A 414 18.26 -12.42 -30.54
C THR A 414 18.69 -13.88 -30.45
N LEU A 415 18.04 -14.77 -31.22
CA LEU A 415 18.43 -16.18 -31.36
C LEU A 415 18.89 -16.47 -32.78
N GLN A 416 20.03 -17.14 -32.93
CA GLN A 416 20.54 -17.57 -34.22
C GLN A 416 19.88 -18.88 -34.64
N LEU A 417 19.60 -19.02 -35.94
CA LEU A 417 19.25 -20.30 -36.54
C LEU A 417 20.50 -20.93 -37.14
N LYS A 418 20.80 -22.15 -36.71
CA LYS A 418 21.92 -22.95 -37.23
C LYS A 418 21.46 -24.31 -37.75
N VAL A 419 22.26 -24.91 -38.61
CA VAL A 419 22.02 -26.27 -39.12
C VAL A 419 22.71 -27.28 -38.19
N GLU A 420 21.91 -28.12 -37.53
CA GLU A 420 22.35 -29.33 -36.84
C GLU A 420 21.84 -30.54 -37.63
N GLU A 421 22.63 -31.06 -38.56
CA GLU A 421 22.15 -32.06 -39.53
C GLU A 421 21.40 -33.23 -38.86
N PRO A 422 20.18 -33.58 -39.35
CA PRO A 422 19.47 -33.04 -40.52
C PRO A 422 18.43 -31.94 -40.20
N LYS A 423 18.47 -31.30 -39.02
CA LYS A 423 17.48 -30.33 -38.54
C LYS A 423 18.06 -28.90 -38.43
N ILE A 424 17.16 -27.93 -38.25
CA ILE A 424 17.52 -26.55 -37.88
C ILE A 424 17.31 -26.44 -36.37
N SER A 425 18.29 -25.89 -35.66
CA SER A 425 18.23 -25.62 -34.22
C SER A 425 18.44 -24.15 -33.92
N PHE A 426 18.11 -23.77 -32.68
CA PHE A 426 18.35 -22.44 -32.15
C PHE A 426 19.71 -22.40 -31.44
N ASP A 427 20.41 -21.28 -31.54
CA ASP A 427 21.65 -21.03 -30.83
C ASP A 427 21.61 -19.66 -30.15
N PRO A 428 21.62 -19.59 -28.80
CA PRO A 428 21.47 -20.71 -27.87
C PRO A 428 20.07 -21.35 -27.92
N ASP A 429 19.92 -22.54 -27.33
CA ASP A 429 18.60 -23.20 -27.26
C ASP A 429 17.66 -22.51 -26.24
N PHE A 430 16.35 -22.84 -26.24
CA PHE A 430 15.41 -22.18 -25.33
C PHE A 430 15.70 -22.42 -23.84
N ASN A 431 16.27 -23.56 -23.48
CA ASN A 431 16.62 -23.83 -22.09
C ASN A 431 17.83 -22.99 -21.68
N GLU A 432 18.87 -22.92 -22.51
CA GLU A 432 20.03 -22.05 -22.30
C GLU A 432 19.63 -20.58 -22.23
N CYS A 433 18.74 -20.12 -23.12
CA CYS A 433 18.17 -18.78 -23.08
C CYS A 433 17.43 -18.50 -21.77
N TRP A 434 16.61 -19.45 -21.31
CA TRP A 434 15.91 -19.32 -20.05
C TRP A 434 16.89 -19.27 -18.87
N GLN A 435 17.95 -20.08 -18.87
CA GLN A 435 18.98 -20.03 -17.83
C GLN A 435 19.71 -18.68 -17.80
N LEU A 436 19.97 -18.08 -18.98
CA LEU A 436 20.55 -16.74 -19.12
C LEU A 436 19.64 -15.66 -18.53
N LEU A 437 18.34 -15.69 -18.86
CA LEU A 437 17.35 -14.80 -18.26
C LEU A 437 17.19 -15.02 -16.74
N LEU A 438 17.19 -16.27 -16.29
CA LEU A 438 17.09 -16.62 -14.87
C LEU A 438 18.28 -16.05 -14.09
N ARG A 439 19.50 -16.13 -14.66
CA ARG A 439 20.69 -15.53 -14.06
C ARG A 439 20.57 -14.01 -13.89
N CYS A 440 19.85 -13.31 -14.76
CA CYS A 440 19.59 -11.88 -14.59
C CYS A 440 18.86 -11.60 -13.25
N PHE A 441 17.84 -12.39 -12.91
CA PHE A 441 17.14 -12.27 -11.62
C PHE A 441 18.03 -12.65 -10.43
N HIS A 442 18.82 -13.72 -10.57
CA HIS A 442 19.74 -14.14 -9.50
C HIS A 442 20.86 -13.13 -9.24
N VAL A 443 21.36 -12.46 -10.29
CA VAL A 443 22.40 -11.43 -10.15
C VAL A 443 21.89 -10.22 -9.38
N ILE A 444 20.61 -9.85 -9.53
CA ILE A 444 19.99 -8.79 -8.71
C ILE A 444 20.05 -9.16 -7.22
N ILE A 445 19.70 -10.39 -6.88
CA ILE A 445 19.67 -10.90 -5.50
C ILE A 445 21.10 -10.95 -4.95
N SER A 446 22.01 -11.65 -5.62
CA SER A 446 23.39 -11.83 -5.15
C SER A 446 24.17 -10.52 -5.06
N SER A 447 23.84 -9.52 -5.89
CA SER A 447 24.48 -8.20 -5.83
C SER A 447 24.13 -7.41 -4.56
N SER A 448 23.06 -7.78 -3.85
CA SER A 448 22.69 -7.23 -2.56
C SER A 448 23.30 -7.96 -1.36
N GLU A 449 23.90 -9.13 -1.57
CA GLU A 449 24.45 -9.95 -0.50
C GLU A 449 25.81 -9.42 -0.01
N GLY A 450 26.06 -9.53 1.30
CA GLY A 450 27.35 -9.18 1.89
C GLY A 450 27.63 -7.68 1.99
N ILE A 451 26.61 -6.82 1.87
CA ILE A 451 26.75 -5.39 2.17
C ILE A 451 26.94 -5.23 3.69
N SER A 452 28.00 -4.54 4.10
CA SER A 452 28.37 -4.37 5.50
C SER A 452 27.36 -3.55 6.29
N ARG A 453 27.18 -3.89 7.56
CA ARG A 453 26.52 -3.01 8.54
C ARG A 453 27.40 -1.79 8.82
N VAL A 454 26.77 -0.69 9.20
CA VAL A 454 27.44 0.60 9.45
C VAL A 454 28.50 0.52 10.55
N GLU A 455 28.35 -0.42 11.49
CA GLU A 455 29.32 -0.66 12.57
C GLU A 455 30.72 -1.00 12.05
N ARG A 456 30.84 -1.68 10.91
CA ARG A 456 32.15 -2.03 10.31
C ARG A 456 32.90 -0.79 9.82
N GLU A 457 32.17 0.25 9.41
CA GLU A 457 32.76 1.53 9.02
C GLU A 457 33.14 2.36 10.26
N LEU A 458 32.31 2.33 11.30
CA LEU A 458 32.47 3.14 12.51
C LEU A 458 33.56 2.62 13.46
N PHE A 459 33.68 1.29 13.61
CA PHE A 459 34.52 0.67 14.61
C PHE A 459 35.61 -0.18 13.95
N VAL A 460 36.87 0.19 14.18
CA VAL A 460 38.02 -0.53 13.62
C VAL A 460 38.05 -1.99 14.07
N ASP A 461 37.74 -2.25 15.34
CA ASP A 461 37.75 -3.59 15.93
C ASP A 461 36.68 -4.53 15.35
N LEU A 462 35.65 -3.99 14.71
CA LEU A 462 34.55 -4.76 14.11
C LEU A 462 34.73 -4.97 12.60
N ARG A 463 35.82 -4.48 12.00
CA ARG A 463 36.05 -4.60 10.55
C ARG A 463 36.15 -6.04 10.08
N ASP A 464 36.73 -6.91 10.90
CA ASP A 464 36.93 -8.32 10.58
C ASP A 464 35.72 -9.21 10.94
N GLU A 465 34.73 -8.66 11.65
CA GLU A 465 33.50 -9.36 12.01
C GLU A 465 32.54 -9.49 10.83
N ASN A 466 31.79 -10.60 10.77
CA ASN A 466 30.82 -10.87 9.71
C ASN A 466 29.47 -10.14 9.96
N LEU A 467 29.54 -8.81 10.03
CA LEU A 467 28.40 -7.93 10.23
C LEU A 467 27.85 -7.43 8.90
N VAL A 468 26.89 -8.17 8.35
CA VAL A 468 26.24 -7.87 7.06
C VAL A 468 24.76 -7.51 7.24
N LEU A 469 24.26 -6.67 6.34
CA LEU A 469 22.85 -6.36 6.21
C LEU A 469 22.12 -7.59 5.63
N ARG A 470 20.93 -7.85 6.17
CA ARG A 470 20.01 -8.84 5.61
C ARG A 470 19.37 -8.29 4.34
N SER A 471 19.33 -9.11 3.30
CA SER A 471 18.68 -8.80 2.02
C SER A 471 17.68 -9.89 1.65
N VAL A 472 17.08 -9.81 0.45
CA VAL A 472 16.20 -10.83 -0.11
C VAL A 472 17.01 -12.07 -0.47
N HIS A 473 16.49 -13.27 -0.16
CA HIS A 473 17.11 -14.54 -0.52
C HIS A 473 16.36 -15.26 -1.65
N GLN A 474 17.04 -16.17 -2.35
CA GLN A 474 16.48 -16.88 -3.51
C GLN A 474 15.30 -17.78 -3.14
N GLU A 475 15.26 -18.31 -1.92
CA GLU A 475 14.24 -19.24 -1.43
C GLU A 475 12.93 -18.55 -0.99
N GLU A 476 12.89 -17.21 -1.03
CA GLU A 476 11.71 -16.47 -0.61
C GLU A 476 10.53 -16.65 -1.59
N ALA A 477 9.32 -16.79 -1.05
CA ALA A 477 8.09 -16.98 -1.84
C ALA A 477 7.86 -15.85 -2.87
N LEU A 478 8.26 -14.62 -2.54
CA LEU A 478 8.24 -13.47 -3.44
C LEU A 478 9.07 -13.72 -4.70
N VAL A 479 10.29 -14.24 -4.55
CA VAL A 479 11.20 -14.52 -5.67
C VAL A 479 10.62 -15.61 -6.54
N ALA A 480 10.12 -16.69 -5.93
CA ALA A 480 9.47 -17.77 -6.66
C ALA A 480 8.27 -17.27 -7.48
N ASP A 481 7.43 -16.38 -6.95
CA ASP A 481 6.30 -15.80 -7.68
C ASP A 481 6.76 -14.94 -8.88
N VAL A 482 7.78 -14.10 -8.71
CA VAL A 482 8.38 -13.30 -9.79
C VAL A 482 8.93 -14.19 -10.91
N LEU A 483 9.72 -15.21 -10.54
CA LEU A 483 10.33 -16.14 -11.49
C LEU A 483 9.27 -16.96 -12.24
N ASN A 484 8.23 -17.42 -11.55
CA ASN A 484 7.12 -18.15 -12.18
C ASN A 484 6.37 -17.28 -13.21
N LYS A 485 6.17 -15.99 -12.90
CA LYS A 485 5.56 -15.05 -13.85
C LYS A 485 6.46 -14.81 -15.07
N ALA A 486 7.76 -14.61 -14.86
CA ALA A 486 8.74 -14.46 -15.95
C ALA A 486 8.79 -15.72 -16.84
N ALA A 487 8.78 -16.91 -16.24
CA ALA A 487 8.79 -18.18 -16.96
C ALA A 487 7.56 -18.35 -17.86
N ARG A 488 6.37 -17.98 -17.37
CA ARG A 488 5.14 -18.01 -18.19
C ARG A 488 5.24 -17.09 -19.41
N ILE A 489 5.77 -15.88 -19.22
CA ILE A 489 5.99 -14.92 -20.31
C ILE A 489 6.97 -15.51 -21.33
N PHE A 490 8.12 -16.00 -20.87
CA PHE A 490 9.12 -16.62 -21.74
C PHE A 490 8.55 -17.80 -22.54
N ASN A 491 7.86 -18.73 -21.86
CA ASN A 491 7.26 -19.91 -22.49
C ASN A 491 6.19 -19.55 -23.53
N SER A 492 5.39 -18.50 -23.30
CA SER A 492 4.43 -18.01 -24.31
C SER A 492 5.11 -17.43 -25.56
N ASN A 493 6.40 -17.12 -25.47
CA ASN A 493 7.23 -16.58 -26.54
C ASN A 493 8.17 -17.62 -27.20
N THR A 494 7.99 -18.92 -26.94
CA THR A 494 8.73 -19.98 -27.67
C THR A 494 7.94 -20.56 -28.84
N VAL A 495 6.61 -20.37 -28.85
CA VAL A 495 5.69 -20.97 -29.83
C VAL A 495 5.93 -20.44 -31.24
N GLY A 496 6.06 -19.12 -31.40
CA GLY A 496 6.31 -18.47 -32.68
C GLY A 496 7.59 -18.96 -33.35
N PRO A 497 8.76 -18.92 -32.68
CA PRO A 497 10.01 -19.43 -33.21
C PRO A 497 9.93 -20.88 -33.69
N LEU A 498 9.31 -21.76 -32.90
CA LEU A 498 9.11 -23.17 -33.27
C LEU A 498 8.23 -23.32 -34.52
N LYS A 499 7.14 -22.54 -34.62
CA LYS A 499 6.28 -22.53 -35.80
C LYS A 499 7.01 -22.00 -37.03
N TYR A 500 7.87 -21.00 -36.86
CA TYR A 500 8.60 -20.36 -37.96
C TYR A 500 9.57 -21.33 -38.66
N LEU A 501 10.12 -22.31 -37.95
CA LEU A 501 10.95 -23.38 -38.55
C LEU A 501 10.22 -24.15 -39.66
N ASN A 502 8.89 -24.22 -39.64
CA ASN A 502 8.11 -24.90 -40.69
C ASN A 502 8.31 -24.27 -42.07
N ILE A 503 8.63 -22.98 -42.15
CA ILE A 503 8.88 -22.28 -43.42
C ILE A 503 10.12 -22.86 -44.12
N TYR A 504 11.09 -23.37 -43.36
CA TYR A 504 12.31 -23.95 -43.90
C TYR A 504 12.20 -25.43 -44.26
N LYS A 505 11.04 -26.08 -44.02
CA LYS A 505 10.81 -27.47 -44.45
C LYS A 505 10.90 -27.65 -45.96
N GLU A 506 10.61 -26.60 -46.75
CA GLU A 506 10.79 -26.62 -48.21
C GLU A 506 12.25 -26.92 -48.63
N TYR A 507 13.22 -26.65 -47.75
CA TYR A 507 14.65 -26.86 -48.02
C TYR A 507 15.19 -28.15 -47.38
N SER A 508 14.32 -29.03 -46.86
CA SER A 508 14.75 -30.24 -46.13
C SER A 508 15.66 -31.16 -46.95
N ASP A 509 15.47 -31.20 -48.26
CA ASP A 509 16.24 -32.05 -49.17
C ASP A 509 17.74 -31.68 -49.19
N PHE A 510 18.07 -30.42 -48.88
CA PHE A 510 19.46 -29.95 -48.76
C PHE A 510 20.04 -30.21 -47.36
N LEU A 511 19.19 -30.35 -46.34
CA LEU A 511 19.59 -30.63 -44.96
C LEU A 511 19.81 -32.13 -44.70
N ASN A 512 18.99 -33.00 -45.31
CA ASN A 512 19.04 -34.46 -45.15
C ASN A 512 19.90 -35.18 -46.21
N ASN A 513 20.66 -34.44 -47.02
CA ASN A 513 21.49 -34.94 -48.13
C ASN A 513 20.73 -35.65 -49.28
N LYS A 514 19.39 -35.61 -49.30
CA LYS A 514 18.59 -36.21 -50.39
C LYS A 514 18.84 -35.51 -51.72
N ALA A 515 18.95 -34.18 -51.74
CA ALA A 515 19.30 -33.43 -52.95
C ALA A 515 20.67 -33.85 -53.51
N GLY A 516 21.62 -34.16 -52.63
CA GLY A 516 22.93 -34.67 -53.01
C GLY A 516 22.88 -36.07 -53.63
N GLN A 517 22.01 -36.94 -53.11
CA GLN A 517 21.76 -38.28 -53.66
C GLN A 517 21.02 -38.23 -55.00
N GLU A 518 20.01 -37.37 -55.14
CA GLU A 518 19.30 -37.15 -56.41
C GLU A 518 20.23 -36.66 -57.51
N ILE A 519 21.16 -35.76 -57.20
CA ILE A 519 22.18 -35.29 -58.14
C ILE A 519 23.15 -36.42 -58.48
N SER A 520 23.59 -37.23 -57.51
CA SER A 520 24.43 -38.39 -57.79
C SER A 520 23.75 -39.39 -58.71
N ALA A 521 22.46 -39.66 -58.51
CA ALA A 521 21.67 -40.54 -59.38
C ALA A 521 21.51 -39.98 -60.79
N PHE A 522 21.21 -38.67 -60.91
CA PHE A 522 21.17 -37.98 -62.19
C PHE A 522 22.50 -38.06 -62.95
N LEU A 523 23.64 -37.92 -62.26
CA LEU A 523 24.96 -38.02 -62.88
C LEU A 523 25.36 -39.44 -63.32
N GLN A 524 24.65 -40.49 -62.86
CA GLN A 524 24.88 -41.88 -63.31
C GLN A 524 24.18 -42.19 -64.64
N GLU A 525 23.14 -41.44 -64.99
CA GLU A 525 22.37 -41.62 -66.21
C GLU A 525 22.87 -40.68 -67.32
N ARG A 526 22.62 -41.04 -68.59
CA ARG A 526 22.91 -40.17 -69.72
C ARG A 526 21.78 -39.18 -69.93
N HIS A 527 22.11 -37.89 -69.91
CA HIS A 527 21.14 -36.82 -70.08
C HIS A 527 21.55 -35.84 -71.18
N SER A 528 20.57 -35.12 -71.73
CA SER A 528 20.82 -34.04 -72.69
C SER A 528 21.31 -32.78 -71.98
N LEU A 529 22.03 -31.90 -72.69
CA LEU A 529 22.48 -30.61 -72.16
C LEU A 529 21.31 -29.74 -71.66
N GLN A 530 20.17 -29.79 -72.37
CA GLN A 530 18.91 -29.16 -71.95
C GLN A 530 18.39 -29.66 -70.59
N ALA A 531 18.66 -30.92 -70.23
CA ALA A 531 18.27 -31.46 -68.94
C ALA A 531 19.19 -30.97 -67.80
N PHE A 532 20.49 -30.79 -68.09
CA PHE A 532 21.42 -30.13 -67.16
C PHE A 532 21.02 -28.68 -66.91
N ASP A 533 20.70 -27.92 -67.97
CA ASP A 533 20.22 -26.53 -67.87
C ASP A 533 18.99 -26.43 -66.95
N LYS A 534 17.97 -27.28 -67.18
CA LYS A 534 16.77 -27.33 -66.32
C LYS A 534 17.09 -27.64 -64.86
N LYS A 535 18.04 -28.53 -64.58
CA LYS A 535 18.43 -28.87 -63.19
C LYS A 535 19.20 -27.74 -62.53
N LEU A 536 20.06 -27.04 -63.29
CA LEU A 536 20.76 -25.82 -62.85
C LEU A 536 19.78 -24.68 -62.57
N GLU A 537 18.81 -24.43 -63.46
CA GLU A 537 17.74 -23.45 -63.25
C GLU A 537 16.93 -23.75 -61.98
N ALA A 538 16.62 -25.03 -61.72
CA ALA A 538 15.93 -25.43 -60.49
C ALA A 538 16.75 -25.15 -59.22
N LEU A 539 18.06 -25.41 -59.24
CA LEU A 539 18.96 -25.09 -58.11
C LEU A 539 19.11 -23.57 -57.93
N GLN A 540 19.25 -22.81 -59.01
CA GLN A 540 19.28 -21.35 -58.97
C GLN A 540 17.97 -20.78 -58.40
N ALA A 541 16.82 -21.33 -58.77
CA ALA A 541 15.53 -20.93 -58.22
C ALA A 541 15.46 -21.15 -56.69
N VAL A 542 16.02 -22.26 -56.18
CA VAL A 542 16.14 -22.49 -54.73
C VAL A 542 17.07 -21.45 -54.08
N HIS A 543 18.24 -21.18 -54.68
CA HIS A 543 19.17 -20.18 -54.17
C HIS A 543 18.51 -18.79 -54.08
N SER A 544 17.83 -18.35 -55.14
CA SER A 544 17.09 -17.09 -55.16
C SER A 544 15.96 -17.06 -54.13
N LYS A 545 15.25 -18.17 -53.92
CA LYS A 545 14.22 -18.28 -52.88
C LYS A 545 14.81 -18.11 -51.47
N VAL A 546 15.92 -18.77 -51.16
CA VAL A 546 16.61 -18.62 -49.85
C VAL A 546 17.02 -17.15 -49.65
N ALA A 547 17.64 -16.54 -50.65
CA ALA A 547 18.08 -15.14 -50.60
C ALA A 547 16.92 -14.12 -50.48
N SER A 548 15.71 -14.48 -50.94
CA SER A 548 14.53 -13.62 -50.83
C SER A 548 13.86 -13.65 -49.45
N ARG A 549 14.25 -14.58 -48.56
CA ARG A 549 13.65 -14.70 -47.22
C ARG A 549 14.25 -13.65 -46.27
N PRO A 550 13.48 -13.17 -45.29
CA PRO A 550 13.99 -12.21 -44.31
C PRO A 550 15.10 -12.86 -43.47
N VAL A 551 16.21 -12.14 -43.34
CA VAL A 551 17.33 -12.52 -42.47
C VAL A 551 16.94 -12.36 -41.00
N THR A 552 16.11 -11.36 -40.70
CA THR A 552 15.70 -11.02 -39.33
C THR A 552 14.18 -11.15 -39.19
N VAL A 553 13.71 -11.80 -38.13
CA VAL A 553 12.28 -12.12 -37.92
C VAL A 553 11.86 -11.76 -36.51
N HIS A 554 10.93 -10.83 -36.37
CA HIS A 554 10.50 -10.30 -35.07
C HIS A 554 9.33 -11.12 -34.53
N LEU A 555 9.50 -11.69 -33.32
CA LEU A 555 8.54 -12.58 -32.67
C LEU A 555 8.34 -12.19 -31.19
N ALA A 556 7.84 -10.97 -30.99
CA ALA A 556 7.63 -10.34 -29.69
C ALA A 556 8.90 -10.34 -28.82
N LEU A 557 9.01 -11.18 -27.79
CA LEU A 557 10.20 -11.20 -26.90
C LEU A 557 11.50 -11.55 -27.66
N VAL A 558 11.37 -12.38 -28.70
CA VAL A 558 12.48 -12.99 -29.42
C VAL A 558 12.55 -12.45 -30.84
N CYS A 559 13.77 -12.23 -31.32
CA CYS A 559 14.10 -11.97 -32.70
C CYS A 559 14.95 -13.12 -33.24
N LEU A 560 14.54 -13.73 -34.36
CA LEU A 560 15.37 -14.75 -35.02
C LEU A 560 16.32 -14.08 -36.01
N SER A 561 17.57 -14.53 -35.99
CA SER A 561 18.56 -14.27 -37.03
C SER A 561 18.76 -15.56 -37.83
N ALA A 562 18.41 -15.51 -39.11
CA ALA A 562 18.56 -16.59 -40.07
C ALA A 562 19.83 -16.44 -40.94
N GLU A 563 20.71 -15.51 -40.61
CA GLU A 563 21.88 -15.18 -41.43
C GLU A 563 22.78 -16.39 -41.68
N GLU A 564 23.21 -17.07 -40.61
CA GLU A 564 24.06 -18.26 -40.71
C GLU A 564 23.36 -19.41 -41.45
N LEU A 565 22.09 -19.65 -41.13
CA LEU A 565 21.26 -20.64 -41.83
C LEU A 565 21.16 -20.36 -43.34
N HIS A 566 20.93 -19.11 -43.73
CA HIS A 566 20.84 -18.72 -45.14
C HIS A 566 22.18 -18.89 -45.85
N GLN A 567 23.28 -18.52 -45.21
CA GLN A 567 24.63 -18.71 -45.74
C GLN A 567 24.95 -20.20 -45.95
N ASP A 568 24.63 -21.06 -44.98
CA ASP A 568 24.85 -22.51 -45.07
C ASP A 568 23.97 -23.15 -46.16
N LEU A 569 22.68 -22.83 -46.22
CA LEU A 569 21.78 -23.30 -47.28
C LEU A 569 22.26 -22.87 -48.67
N ALA A 570 22.65 -21.60 -48.83
CA ALA A 570 23.19 -21.08 -50.09
C ALA A 570 24.50 -21.79 -50.48
N ALA A 571 25.39 -22.10 -49.53
CA ALA A 571 26.60 -22.87 -49.77
C ALA A 571 26.29 -24.30 -50.23
N ARG A 572 25.31 -24.97 -49.60
CA ARG A 572 24.87 -26.32 -50.00
C ARG A 572 24.30 -26.36 -51.41
N VAL A 573 23.46 -25.39 -51.78
CA VAL A 573 22.88 -25.28 -53.14
C VAL A 573 23.98 -25.00 -54.18
N ARG A 574 24.94 -24.12 -53.86
CA ARG A 574 26.10 -23.84 -54.74
C ARG A 574 26.95 -25.08 -54.97
N ARG A 575 27.29 -25.82 -53.91
CA ARG A 575 28.06 -27.08 -54.01
C ARG A 575 27.39 -28.09 -54.95
N GLN A 576 26.06 -28.19 -54.89
CA GLN A 576 25.31 -29.07 -55.80
C GLN A 576 25.34 -28.57 -57.26
N SER A 577 25.28 -27.26 -57.47
CA SER A 577 25.38 -26.65 -58.80
C SER A 577 26.77 -26.86 -59.42
N GLU A 578 27.83 -26.68 -58.63
CA GLU A 578 29.22 -26.91 -59.04
C GLU A 578 29.46 -28.37 -59.46
N ARG A 579 28.87 -29.34 -58.76
CA ARG A 579 28.98 -30.77 -59.13
C ARG A 579 28.43 -31.05 -60.53
N LEU A 580 27.30 -30.44 -60.91
CA LEU A 580 26.72 -30.59 -62.25
C LEU A 580 27.61 -29.95 -63.31
N VAL A 581 28.10 -28.74 -63.05
CA VAL A 581 28.98 -28.00 -63.98
C VAL A 581 30.30 -28.74 -64.21
N LEU A 582 30.96 -29.17 -63.13
CA LEU A 582 32.24 -29.90 -63.21
C LEU A 582 32.10 -31.22 -63.97
N PHE A 583 31.00 -31.95 -63.75
CA PHE A 583 30.74 -33.20 -64.49
C PHE A 583 30.62 -32.96 -65.99
N GLN A 584 29.79 -31.99 -66.40
CA GLN A 584 29.62 -31.67 -67.83
C GLN A 584 30.91 -31.14 -68.46
N MET A 585 31.69 -30.35 -67.71
CA MET A 585 33.01 -29.89 -68.16
C MET A 585 33.96 -31.05 -68.43
N GLU A 586 34.02 -32.05 -67.54
CA GLU A 586 34.89 -33.21 -67.73
C GLU A 586 34.40 -34.11 -68.88
N GLU A 587 33.09 -34.33 -69.04
CA GLU A 587 32.55 -35.04 -70.20
C GLU A 587 32.90 -34.32 -71.52
N ASN A 588 32.73 -33.00 -71.57
CA ASN A 588 33.10 -32.20 -72.75
C ASN A 588 34.61 -32.27 -73.03
N ARG A 589 35.44 -32.26 -71.98
CA ARG A 589 36.89 -32.41 -72.11
C ARG A 589 37.27 -33.76 -72.70
N LEU A 590 36.65 -34.84 -72.21
CA LEU A 590 36.85 -36.20 -72.73
C LEU A 590 36.39 -36.32 -74.19
N MET A 591 35.25 -35.73 -74.55
CA MET A 591 34.73 -35.70 -75.91
C MET A 591 35.64 -34.93 -76.88
N ASN A 592 36.24 -33.82 -76.46
CA ASN A 592 37.17 -33.04 -77.28
C ASN A 592 38.57 -33.68 -77.41
N SER A 593 38.91 -34.64 -76.53
CA SER A 593 40.16 -35.39 -76.56
C SER A 593 40.09 -36.71 -77.34
N ARG A 594 38.89 -37.08 -77.81
CA ARG A 594 38.63 -38.19 -78.73
C ARG A 594 38.43 -37.64 -80.13
#